data_AF-A0A7V5FFF1-F1
#
_entry.id   AF-A0A7V5FFF1-F1
#
_cell.length_a   1.000
_cell.length_b   1.000
_cell.length_c   1.000
_cell.angle_alpha   90.00
_cell.angle_beta   90.00
_cell.angle_gamma   90.00
#
_symmetry.space_group_name_H-M   'P 1'
#
loop_
_entity.id
_entity.type
_entity.pdbx_description
1 polymer ?
#
loop_
_entity_poly.entity_id
_entity_poly.type
_entity_poly.pdbx_seq_one_letter_code
_entity_poly.pdbx_strand_id
1 'polypeptide(L)'
;MPTETKSPTSNTTIVGGWVSPQNAYSSDDLRTSTSADNAEQEYAGYGFGVPDNATINQCKVKVECYSNAPLLEDLYIKVWDGNQWSSEFDVPYTSVEQVIEIDVSSFLNTPAKVNAAKTRIRYHYAGGGGDTCFPPDVQAVRFKMQIEEIVEQLKMGLDWKNDSKFWNRLAMLLVEKDLFEHIRLCDLKVGDIILTVHSEDETTGERVSDPNKVLKKPIRLFVHPAKITGINVHEGIHELIHVFFEIHHNYMNAYAKNPGWRKLLGLKERYDSPILGDMIATSNHPVMVRGRGLTSYGALKIGDRLNEYVCEDGIWFTRGVPIVRIDKEIFEGKVYDVQTEDRSKFLGRYLLAYYIK
;
A
#
# COMPACT_ATOMS: atom_id res chain seq x y z
N MET A 1 34.71 -24.84 9.26
CA MET A 1 35.01 -23.50 8.72
C MET A 1 34.76 -22.51 9.85
N PRO A 2 35.69 -21.61 10.17
CA PRO A 2 35.46 -20.60 11.20
C PRO A 2 34.38 -19.62 10.74
N THR A 3 33.44 -19.32 11.64
CA THR A 3 32.51 -18.20 11.49
C THR A 3 33.08 -17.05 12.32
N GLU A 4 33.25 -15.89 11.70
CA GLU A 4 33.64 -14.67 12.40
C GLU A 4 32.49 -13.66 12.36
N THR A 5 32.21 -13.06 13.51
CA THR A 5 31.27 -11.94 13.64
C THR A 5 32.03 -10.74 14.18
N LYS A 6 31.90 -9.60 13.51
CA LYS A 6 32.55 -8.35 13.90
C LYS A 6 31.52 -7.23 13.97
N SER A 7 31.64 -6.40 14.98
CA SER A 7 30.93 -5.13 15.07
C SER A 7 31.73 -4.00 14.42
N PRO A 8 31.08 -2.95 13.91
CA PRO A 8 31.78 -1.74 13.51
C PRO A 8 32.40 -1.05 14.73
N THR A 9 33.44 -0.26 14.50
CA THR A 9 34.13 0.53 15.54
C THR A 9 34.12 2.03 15.25
N SER A 10 33.68 2.41 14.06
CA SER A 10 33.53 3.80 13.65
C SER A 10 32.23 3.99 12.86
N ASN A 11 31.75 5.23 12.86
CA ASN A 11 30.59 5.65 12.11
C ASN A 11 30.84 7.02 11.47
N THR A 12 30.15 7.32 10.38
CA THR A 12 30.20 8.63 9.72
C THR A 12 28.81 9.00 9.24
N THR A 13 28.31 10.15 9.67
CA THR A 13 27.02 10.68 9.20
C THR A 13 27.14 11.06 7.73
N ILE A 14 26.27 10.49 6.89
CA ILE A 14 26.20 10.81 5.46
C ILE A 14 25.09 11.83 5.23
N VAL A 15 23.90 11.54 5.78
CA VAL A 15 22.77 12.48 5.86
C VAL A 15 22.29 12.48 7.31
N GLY A 16 22.21 13.66 7.93
CA GLY A 16 21.85 13.80 9.34
C GLY A 16 20.47 13.23 9.67
N GLY A 17 20.25 12.86 10.93
CA GLY A 17 18.94 12.40 11.44
C GLY A 17 19.01 11.19 12.35
N TRP A 18 20.11 10.43 12.32
CA TRP A 18 20.35 9.33 13.25
C TRP A 18 20.79 9.85 14.62
N VAL A 19 20.13 9.37 15.67
CA VAL A 19 20.45 9.65 17.07
C VAL A 19 21.31 8.51 17.61
N SER A 20 22.38 8.87 18.31
CA SER A 20 23.32 7.94 18.95
C SER A 20 23.82 6.82 18.01
N PRO A 21 24.38 7.15 16.82
CA PRO A 21 24.79 6.15 15.83
C PRO A 21 25.77 5.12 16.38
N GLN A 22 26.61 5.48 17.36
CA GLN A 22 27.55 4.59 18.03
C GLN A 22 26.90 3.42 18.78
N ASN A 23 25.61 3.51 19.12
CA ASN A 23 24.91 2.42 19.80
C ASN A 23 24.70 1.19 18.89
N ALA A 24 24.82 1.35 17.57
CA ALA A 24 24.77 0.22 16.63
C ALA A 24 26.02 -0.68 16.65
N TYR A 25 27.02 -0.36 17.51
CA TYR A 25 28.24 -1.17 17.63
C TYR A 25 28.03 -2.44 18.46
N SER A 26 26.93 -2.52 19.21
CA SER A 26 26.65 -3.61 20.13
C SER A 26 25.18 -4.03 20.07
N SER A 27 24.94 -5.26 20.55
CA SER A 27 23.63 -5.85 20.74
C SER A 27 23.40 -5.92 22.25
N ASP A 28 23.15 -4.76 22.87
CA ASP A 28 23.13 -4.55 24.32
C ASP A 28 22.00 -3.63 24.78
N ASP A 29 20.85 -3.68 24.09
CA ASP A 29 19.68 -2.83 24.34
C ASP A 29 19.90 -1.32 24.18
N LEU A 30 21.09 -0.89 23.78
CA LEU A 30 21.35 0.47 23.32
C LEU A 30 21.05 0.55 21.83
N ARG A 31 20.27 1.56 21.43
CA ARG A 31 19.77 1.68 20.06
C ARG A 31 20.23 2.97 19.42
N THR A 32 20.60 2.89 18.15
CA THR A 32 20.51 4.05 17.26
C THR A 32 19.07 4.15 16.78
N SER A 33 18.56 5.36 16.61
CA SER A 33 17.18 5.57 16.17
C SER A 33 17.08 6.79 15.26
N THR A 34 16.06 6.83 14.44
CA THR A 34 15.72 8.01 13.64
C THR A 34 14.23 8.04 13.37
N SER A 35 13.75 9.22 13.02
CA SER A 35 12.43 9.48 12.41
C SER A 35 12.56 10.46 11.25
N ALA A 36 13.78 10.79 10.85
CA ALA A 36 14.07 11.75 9.80
C ALA A 36 14.21 10.99 8.48
N ASP A 37 13.26 11.19 7.57
CA ASP A 37 13.29 10.55 6.26
C ASP A 37 14.62 10.77 5.53
N ASN A 38 15.08 9.75 4.83
CA ASN A 38 16.37 9.70 4.12
C ASN A 38 17.61 9.95 4.99
N ALA A 39 17.52 9.83 6.32
CA ALA A 39 18.69 9.84 7.18
C ALA A 39 19.61 8.65 6.83
N GLU A 40 20.90 8.93 6.65
CA GLU A 40 21.91 7.95 6.23
C GLU A 40 23.12 7.94 7.17
N GLN A 41 23.53 6.75 7.56
CA GLN A 41 24.64 6.53 8.46
C GLN A 41 25.56 5.43 7.94
N GLU A 42 26.86 5.72 7.85
CA GLU A 42 27.90 4.76 7.49
C GLU A 42 28.53 4.16 8.76
N TYR A 43 28.89 2.89 8.69
CA TYR A 43 29.58 2.12 9.71
C TYR A 43 30.79 1.41 9.10
N ALA A 44 31.93 1.48 9.78
CA ALA A 44 33.20 0.95 9.30
C ALA A 44 34.06 0.39 10.44
N GLY A 45 35.25 -0.08 10.08
CA GLY A 45 36.24 -0.56 11.06
C GLY A 45 35.87 -1.91 11.68
N TYR A 46 35.26 -2.82 10.90
CA TYR A 46 34.93 -4.18 11.35
C TYR A 46 36.17 -5.00 11.73
N GLY A 47 37.32 -4.73 11.12
CA GLY A 47 38.58 -5.41 11.49
C GLY A 47 38.59 -6.91 11.18
N PHE A 48 37.92 -7.32 10.09
CA PHE A 48 38.11 -8.65 9.52
C PHE A 48 39.56 -8.81 9.06
N GLY A 49 40.13 -10.00 9.29
CA GLY A 49 41.50 -10.36 8.94
C GLY A 49 41.55 -11.64 8.12
N VAL A 50 40.66 -11.75 7.12
CA VAL A 50 40.53 -12.95 6.30
C VAL A 50 41.77 -13.09 5.40
N PRO A 51 42.50 -14.23 5.44
CA PRO A 51 43.67 -14.44 4.57
C PRO A 51 43.32 -14.38 3.08
N ASP A 52 44.22 -13.84 2.25
CA ASP A 52 43.99 -13.64 0.81
C ASP A 52 43.67 -14.93 0.05
N ASN A 53 44.11 -16.09 0.55
CA ASN A 53 43.87 -17.40 -0.06
C ASN A 53 42.61 -18.12 0.49
N ALA A 54 41.85 -17.49 1.39
CA ALA A 54 40.64 -18.08 1.93
C ALA A 54 39.49 -18.03 0.92
N THR A 55 38.62 -19.04 0.96
CA THR A 55 37.35 -19.05 0.21
C THR A 55 36.23 -18.49 1.09
N ILE A 56 35.50 -17.50 0.58
CA ILE A 56 34.32 -16.97 1.24
C ILE A 56 33.10 -17.80 0.85
N ASN A 57 32.62 -18.63 1.76
CA ASN A 57 31.41 -19.43 1.53
C ASN A 57 30.13 -18.60 1.71
N GLN A 58 30.14 -17.72 2.72
CA GLN A 58 29.00 -16.86 3.03
C GLN A 58 29.47 -15.59 3.73
N CYS A 59 28.85 -14.46 3.39
CA CYS A 59 28.99 -13.18 4.08
C CYS A 59 27.58 -12.63 4.33
N LYS A 60 27.30 -12.24 5.58
CA LYS A 60 26.00 -11.73 6.01
C LYS A 60 26.17 -10.44 6.79
N VAL A 61 25.25 -9.52 6.61
CA VAL A 61 25.07 -8.36 7.50
C VAL A 61 23.99 -8.71 8.51
N LYS A 62 24.31 -8.61 9.80
CA LYS A 62 23.37 -8.81 10.89
C LYS A 62 22.81 -7.44 11.32
N VAL A 63 21.49 -7.28 11.26
CA VAL A 63 20.79 -6.07 11.71
C VAL A 63 19.82 -6.45 12.81
N GLU A 64 19.93 -5.82 13.97
CA GLU A 64 18.97 -5.95 15.07
C GLU A 64 18.12 -4.69 15.11
N CYS A 65 16.82 -4.82 14.82
CA CYS A 65 15.96 -3.65 14.66
C CYS A 65 14.47 -3.97 14.86
N TYR A 66 13.69 -2.90 15.05
CA TYR A 66 12.24 -2.85 14.95
C TYR A 66 11.82 -1.44 14.54
N SER A 67 10.54 -1.28 14.21
CA SER A 67 9.91 0.03 14.00
C SER A 67 8.59 0.09 14.74
N ASN A 68 8.17 1.28 15.18
CA ASN A 68 6.82 1.48 15.71
C ASN A 68 5.76 1.59 14.61
N ALA A 69 6.19 1.73 13.35
CA ALA A 69 5.36 1.91 12.17
C ALA A 69 5.95 1.18 10.93
N PRO A 70 6.17 -0.15 10.98
CA PRO A 70 6.86 -0.91 9.93
C PRO A 70 6.11 -0.98 8.59
N LEU A 71 4.94 -0.34 8.48
CA LEU A 71 4.18 -0.18 7.23
C LEU A 71 4.47 1.14 6.52
N LEU A 72 5.09 2.07 7.22
CA LEU A 72 5.32 3.45 6.80
C LEU A 72 6.82 3.78 6.75
N GLU A 73 7.63 2.79 7.10
CA GLU A 73 9.06 2.92 7.33
C GLU A 73 9.73 1.74 6.65
N ASP A 74 10.81 2.04 5.93
CA ASP A 74 11.72 1.08 5.34
C ASP A 74 13.14 1.38 5.86
N LEU A 75 13.96 0.33 5.92
CA LEU A 75 15.37 0.42 6.27
C LEU A 75 16.13 -0.32 5.18
N TYR A 76 17.07 0.37 4.55
CA TYR A 76 17.91 -0.20 3.53
C TYR A 76 19.34 -0.31 4.04
N ILE A 77 20.04 -1.35 3.58
CA ILE A 77 21.49 -1.45 3.76
C ILE A 77 22.23 -1.43 2.42
N LYS A 78 23.43 -0.86 2.42
CA LYS A 78 24.43 -1.05 1.36
C LYS A 78 25.73 -1.54 1.99
N VAL A 79 26.52 -2.29 1.23
CA VAL A 79 27.87 -2.71 1.64
C VAL A 79 28.91 -2.16 0.68
N TRP A 80 30.07 -1.78 1.21
CA TRP A 80 31.24 -1.34 0.44
C TRP A 80 32.21 -2.51 0.27
N ASP A 81 32.78 -2.70 -0.92
CA ASP A 81 33.72 -3.81 -1.19
C ASP A 81 35.20 -3.37 -1.23
N GLY A 82 35.50 -2.13 -0.88
CA GLY A 82 36.82 -1.52 -1.06
C GLY A 82 36.88 -0.54 -2.24
N ASN A 83 35.97 -0.65 -3.20
CA ASN A 83 35.97 0.16 -4.43
C ASN A 83 34.59 0.75 -4.80
N GLN A 84 33.51 0.05 -4.52
CA GLN A 84 32.14 0.51 -4.81
C GLN A 84 31.13 0.07 -3.76
N TRP A 85 29.99 0.75 -3.72
CA TRP A 85 28.84 0.34 -2.93
C TRP A 85 27.98 -0.66 -3.72
N SER A 86 27.37 -1.60 -3.01
CA SER A 86 26.33 -2.46 -3.57
C SER A 86 25.06 -1.68 -3.89
N SER A 87 24.14 -2.33 -4.61
CA SER A 87 22.72 -1.97 -4.57
C SER A 87 22.17 -2.07 -3.13
N GLU A 88 21.01 -1.45 -2.90
CA GLU A 88 20.31 -1.54 -1.62
C GLU A 88 19.76 -2.95 -1.40
N PHE A 89 19.90 -3.44 -0.17
CA PHE A 89 19.17 -4.58 0.33
C PHE A 89 18.11 -4.07 1.30
N ASP A 90 16.90 -4.58 1.15
CA ASP A 90 15.79 -4.32 2.05
C ASP A 90 15.97 -5.10 3.37
N VAL A 91 15.61 -4.48 4.49
CA VAL A 91 15.63 -5.10 5.82
C VAL A 91 14.18 -5.41 6.23
N PRO A 92 13.73 -6.67 6.17
CA PRO A 92 12.33 -7.04 6.46
C PRO A 92 12.03 -7.04 7.97
N TYR A 93 12.02 -5.86 8.60
CA TYR A 93 11.71 -5.73 10.02
C TYR A 93 10.20 -5.68 10.31
N THR A 94 9.84 -5.75 11.60
CA THR A 94 8.45 -5.73 12.06
C THR A 94 8.33 -4.78 13.26
N SER A 95 7.17 -4.77 13.91
CA SER A 95 6.94 -4.00 15.14
C SER A 95 7.54 -4.64 16.39
N VAL A 96 8.17 -5.79 16.25
CA VAL A 96 8.88 -6.50 17.32
C VAL A 96 10.35 -6.55 16.98
N GLU A 97 11.19 -6.36 17.98
CA GLU A 97 12.63 -6.49 17.85
C GLU A 97 13.01 -7.87 17.36
N GLN A 98 13.87 -7.88 16.34
CA GLN A 98 14.37 -9.10 15.75
C GLN A 98 15.76 -8.90 15.18
N VAL A 99 16.46 -10.02 15.09
CA VAL A 99 17.74 -10.15 14.42
C VAL A 99 17.51 -10.65 13.01
N ILE A 100 17.94 -9.88 12.03
CA ILE A 100 17.81 -10.17 10.60
C ILE A 100 19.20 -10.37 10.02
N GLU A 101 19.39 -11.45 9.27
CA GLU A 101 20.62 -11.74 8.55
C GLU A 101 20.40 -11.55 7.05
N ILE A 102 21.08 -10.57 6.46
CA ILE A 102 20.99 -10.25 5.04
C ILE A 102 22.20 -10.86 4.34
N ASP A 103 21.97 -11.78 3.41
CA ASP A 103 23.03 -12.44 2.64
C ASP A 103 23.59 -11.48 1.58
N VAL A 104 24.87 -11.13 1.74
CA VAL A 104 25.63 -10.25 0.84
C VAL A 104 26.76 -10.99 0.14
N SER A 105 26.74 -12.33 0.16
CA SER A 105 27.82 -13.18 -0.34
C SER A 105 28.08 -13.00 -1.83
N SER A 106 27.06 -12.63 -2.61
CA SER A 106 27.23 -12.34 -4.05
C SER A 106 28.09 -11.10 -4.29
N PHE A 107 28.11 -10.16 -3.34
CA PHE A 107 28.85 -8.90 -3.45
C PHE A 107 30.21 -8.99 -2.72
N LEU A 108 30.22 -9.44 -1.47
CA LEU A 108 31.40 -9.64 -0.63
C LEU A 108 31.92 -11.10 -0.74
N ASN A 109 32.40 -11.47 -1.93
CA ASN A 109 32.78 -12.83 -2.28
C ASN A 109 34.29 -13.13 -2.25
N THR A 110 35.13 -12.18 -1.84
CA THR A 110 36.58 -12.38 -1.72
C THR A 110 37.11 -11.84 -0.39
N PRO A 111 38.24 -12.39 0.12
CA PRO A 111 38.88 -11.89 1.34
C PRO A 111 39.15 -10.38 1.32
N ALA A 112 39.70 -9.86 0.20
CA ALA A 112 39.98 -8.44 0.05
C ALA A 112 38.73 -7.57 0.23
N LYS A 113 37.59 -8.00 -0.33
CA LYS A 113 36.32 -7.27 -0.20
C LYS A 113 35.76 -7.32 1.22
N VAL A 114 35.82 -8.49 1.87
CA VAL A 114 35.37 -8.66 3.26
C VAL A 114 36.22 -7.82 4.21
N ASN A 115 37.53 -7.81 4.03
CA ASN A 115 38.46 -7.03 4.86
C ASN A 115 38.28 -5.51 4.66
N ALA A 116 37.86 -5.08 3.47
CA ALA A 116 37.58 -3.68 3.18
C ALA A 116 36.13 -3.24 3.52
N ALA A 117 35.31 -4.15 4.06
CA ALA A 117 33.88 -3.94 4.16
C ALA A 117 33.51 -2.72 5.02
N LYS A 118 32.50 -2.00 4.55
CA LYS A 118 31.72 -1.01 5.31
C LYS A 118 30.24 -1.29 5.11
N THR A 119 29.39 -0.78 5.98
CA THR A 119 27.94 -0.75 5.74
C THR A 119 27.42 0.67 5.76
N ARG A 120 26.33 0.91 5.04
CA ARG A 120 25.49 2.11 5.19
C ARG A 120 24.09 1.65 5.48
N ILE A 121 23.44 2.34 6.40
CA ILE A 121 22.00 2.22 6.63
C ILE A 121 21.32 3.50 6.15
N ARG A 122 20.17 3.35 5.52
CA ARG A 122 19.29 4.47 5.12
C ARG A 122 17.90 4.19 5.65
N TYR A 123 17.41 5.08 6.48
CA TYR A 123 16.01 5.09 6.86
C TYR A 123 15.22 5.80 5.77
N HIS A 124 14.09 5.22 5.42
CA HIS A 124 13.12 5.86 4.54
C HIS A 124 11.77 5.82 5.22
N TYR A 125 11.22 7.00 5.49
CA TYR A 125 9.83 7.11 5.90
C TYR A 125 9.01 7.15 4.62
N ALA A 126 8.42 6.02 4.25
CA ALA A 126 7.45 5.93 3.17
C ALA A 126 6.18 6.76 3.43
N GLY A 127 6.00 7.28 4.66
CA GLY A 127 4.90 8.15 4.99
C GLY A 127 3.66 7.39 5.43
N GLY A 128 3.19 7.67 6.65
CA GLY A 128 1.82 7.42 7.09
C GLY A 128 0.78 8.13 6.25
N GLY A 129 0.57 7.64 5.04
CA GLY A 129 -0.27 8.25 4.02
C GLY A 129 0.48 9.35 3.26
N GLY A 130 0.33 9.35 1.93
CA GLY A 130 0.40 10.61 1.19
C GLY A 130 1.63 10.85 0.31
N ASP A 131 2.08 9.86 -0.46
CA ASP A 131 2.49 10.14 -1.86
C ASP A 131 1.74 9.17 -2.80
N THR A 132 0.45 9.01 -2.49
CA THR A 132 -0.48 8.03 -3.05
C THR A 132 -1.32 8.68 -4.14
N CYS A 133 -0.85 8.71 -5.37
CA CYS A 133 -1.44 9.66 -6.30
C CYS A 133 -2.10 9.01 -7.52
N PHE A 134 -3.31 9.47 -7.82
CA PHE A 134 -4.06 9.14 -9.02
C PHE A 134 -3.90 10.27 -10.06
N PRO A 135 -3.83 9.96 -11.36
CA PRO A 135 -3.87 11.01 -12.38
C PRO A 135 -5.21 11.79 -12.34
N PRO A 136 -5.25 13.03 -12.86
CA PRO A 136 -6.42 13.93 -12.74
C PRO A 136 -7.70 13.33 -13.34
N ASP A 137 -7.56 12.45 -14.33
CA ASP A 137 -8.66 11.87 -15.08
C ASP A 137 -9.35 10.71 -14.36
N VAL A 138 -8.84 10.29 -13.20
CA VAL A 138 -9.54 9.31 -12.36
C VAL A 138 -10.84 9.92 -11.85
N GLN A 139 -11.93 9.18 -12.04
CA GLN A 139 -13.26 9.59 -11.64
C GLN A 139 -13.60 9.05 -10.24
N ALA A 140 -14.24 9.90 -9.45
CA ALA A 140 -14.88 9.59 -8.19
C ALA A 140 -16.41 9.71 -8.33
N VAL A 141 -17.12 9.14 -7.36
CA VAL A 141 -18.55 9.38 -7.20
C VAL A 141 -18.80 10.18 -5.94
N ARG A 142 -19.51 11.29 -6.14
CA ARG A 142 -19.87 12.24 -5.11
C ARG A 142 -21.38 12.27 -4.96
N PHE A 143 -21.83 12.52 -3.74
CA PHE A 143 -23.24 12.75 -3.46
C PHE A 143 -23.62 14.16 -3.93
N LYS A 144 -24.74 14.28 -4.65
CA LYS A 144 -25.27 15.58 -5.11
C LYS A 144 -25.77 16.47 -3.95
N MET A 145 -25.93 15.91 -2.76
CA MET A 145 -26.51 16.55 -1.57
C MET A 145 -25.79 16.12 -0.29
N GLN A 146 -25.94 16.91 0.78
CA GLN A 146 -25.44 16.54 2.11
C GLN A 146 -26.24 15.35 2.65
N ILE A 147 -25.60 14.52 3.48
CA ILE A 147 -26.22 13.26 3.88
C ILE A 147 -27.38 13.45 4.85
N GLU A 148 -27.30 14.48 5.68
CA GLU A 148 -28.35 14.89 6.59
C GLU A 148 -29.63 15.25 5.84
N GLU A 149 -29.51 15.96 4.71
CA GLU A 149 -30.66 16.31 3.85
C GLU A 149 -31.30 15.06 3.23
N ILE A 150 -30.49 14.06 2.85
CA ILE A 150 -30.99 12.79 2.32
C ILE A 150 -31.73 12.02 3.42
N VAL A 151 -31.14 11.91 4.62
CA VAL A 151 -31.76 11.20 5.76
C VAL A 151 -33.09 11.85 6.14
N GLU A 152 -33.14 13.18 6.14
CA GLU A 152 -34.35 13.95 6.40
C GLU A 152 -35.41 13.73 5.31
N GLN A 153 -35.05 13.82 4.03
CA GLN A 153 -35.97 13.57 2.91
C GLN A 153 -36.56 12.15 2.92
N LEU A 154 -35.77 11.17 3.33
CA LEU A 154 -36.19 9.77 3.39
C LEU A 154 -36.95 9.42 4.69
N LYS A 155 -37.10 10.38 5.63
CA LYS A 155 -37.78 10.21 6.92
C LYS A 155 -37.33 8.96 7.69
N MET A 156 -36.04 8.62 7.62
CA MET A 156 -35.53 7.39 8.20
C MET A 156 -35.31 7.57 9.71
N GLY A 157 -36.18 7.02 10.54
CA GLY A 157 -36.12 7.10 12.00
C GLY A 157 -35.09 6.17 12.67
N LEU A 158 -33.93 5.94 12.05
CA LEU A 158 -32.91 5.00 12.52
C LEU A 158 -31.62 5.73 12.93
N ASP A 159 -30.90 5.15 13.91
CA ASP A 159 -29.55 5.57 14.30
C ASP A 159 -28.55 5.19 13.20
N TRP A 160 -28.51 6.03 12.17
CA TRP A 160 -27.71 5.85 10.95
C TRP A 160 -26.21 5.77 11.23
N LYS A 161 -25.73 6.26 12.37
CA LYS A 161 -24.31 6.26 12.71
C LYS A 161 -23.78 4.86 13.01
N ASN A 162 -24.64 3.92 13.42
CA ASN A 162 -24.25 2.61 13.92
C ASN A 162 -24.89 1.42 13.18
N ASP A 163 -25.83 1.64 12.27
CA ASP A 163 -26.48 0.56 11.52
C ASP A 163 -25.84 0.35 10.14
N SER A 164 -25.04 -0.71 10.03
CA SER A 164 -24.36 -1.06 8.79
C SER A 164 -25.31 -1.57 7.68
N LYS A 165 -26.51 -2.04 8.04
CA LYS A 165 -27.59 -2.38 7.09
C LYS A 165 -28.32 -1.13 6.59
N PHE A 166 -28.35 -0.06 7.40
CA PHE A 166 -28.90 1.23 6.98
C PHE A 166 -28.11 1.77 5.79
N TRP A 167 -26.78 1.75 5.84
CA TRP A 167 -25.96 2.30 4.76
C TRP A 167 -26.08 1.55 3.44
N ASN A 168 -26.21 0.22 3.48
CA ASN A 168 -26.50 -0.55 2.27
C ASN A 168 -27.86 -0.18 1.66
N ARG A 169 -28.89 0.02 2.47
CA ARG A 169 -30.22 0.48 1.99
C ARG A 169 -30.17 1.92 1.48
N LEU A 170 -29.41 2.79 2.15
CA LEU A 170 -29.25 4.18 1.75
C LEU A 170 -28.51 4.28 0.42
N ALA A 171 -27.39 3.57 0.25
CA ALA A 171 -26.66 3.49 -1.01
C ALA A 171 -27.61 3.05 -2.14
N MET A 172 -28.41 2.00 -1.91
CA MET A 172 -29.42 1.55 -2.87
C MET A 172 -30.45 2.63 -3.22
N LEU A 173 -31.01 3.30 -2.21
CA LEU A 173 -31.99 4.37 -2.39
C LEU A 173 -31.40 5.58 -3.14
N LEU A 174 -30.16 5.95 -2.85
CA LEU A 174 -29.47 7.06 -3.50
C LEU A 174 -29.23 6.79 -4.98
N VAL A 175 -28.92 5.53 -5.31
CA VAL A 175 -28.79 5.08 -6.69
C VAL A 175 -30.13 5.15 -7.42
N GLU A 176 -31.21 4.65 -6.80
CA GLU A 176 -32.56 4.72 -7.37
C GLU A 176 -33.02 6.16 -7.62
N LYS A 177 -32.67 7.08 -6.71
CA LYS A 177 -33.05 8.50 -6.76
C LYS A 177 -32.12 9.37 -7.62
N ASP A 178 -31.11 8.79 -8.26
CA ASP A 178 -30.15 9.52 -9.11
C ASP A 178 -29.37 10.61 -8.35
N LEU A 179 -29.08 10.38 -7.06
CA LEU A 179 -28.43 11.37 -6.19
C LEU A 179 -26.89 11.31 -6.24
N PHE A 180 -26.33 10.65 -7.24
CA PHE A 180 -24.90 10.57 -7.50
C PHE A 180 -24.51 11.34 -8.76
N GLU A 181 -23.34 11.96 -8.72
CA GLU A 181 -22.67 12.49 -9.91
C GLU A 181 -21.26 11.89 -10.04
N HIS A 182 -20.85 11.65 -11.29
CA HIS A 182 -19.45 11.38 -11.59
C HIS A 182 -18.68 12.69 -11.54
N ILE A 183 -17.67 12.76 -10.70
CA ILE A 183 -16.79 13.91 -10.55
C ILE A 183 -15.35 13.46 -10.81
N ARG A 184 -14.51 14.31 -11.42
CA ARG A 184 -13.08 14.00 -11.52
C ARG A 184 -12.43 14.22 -10.16
N LEU A 185 -11.37 13.47 -9.84
CA LEU A 185 -10.64 13.67 -8.58
C LEU A 185 -10.14 15.10 -8.42
N CYS A 186 -9.71 15.75 -9.51
CA CYS A 186 -9.27 17.14 -9.50
C CYS A 186 -10.36 18.16 -9.14
N ASP A 187 -11.64 17.76 -9.23
CA ASP A 187 -12.79 18.61 -8.96
C ASP A 187 -13.34 18.41 -7.52
N LEU A 188 -12.82 17.42 -6.77
CA LEU A 188 -13.17 17.19 -5.36
C LEU A 188 -12.66 18.32 -4.45
N LYS A 189 -13.34 18.53 -3.32
CA LYS A 189 -12.99 19.53 -2.31
C LYS A 189 -12.99 18.95 -0.91
N VAL A 190 -12.15 19.50 -0.03
CA VAL A 190 -12.22 19.22 1.40
C VAL A 190 -13.63 19.55 1.91
N GLY A 191 -14.21 18.64 2.67
CA GLY A 191 -15.59 18.70 3.13
C GLY A 191 -16.61 18.01 2.23
N ASP A 192 -16.25 17.61 1.01
CA ASP A 192 -17.10 16.74 0.20
C ASP A 192 -17.30 15.39 0.90
N ILE A 193 -18.47 14.80 0.68
CA ILE A 193 -18.79 13.44 1.14
C ILE A 193 -18.66 12.50 -0.07
N ILE A 194 -17.89 11.44 0.12
CA ILE A 194 -17.66 10.38 -0.86
C ILE A 194 -18.07 9.03 -0.28
N LEU A 195 -18.35 8.06 -1.15
CA LEU A 195 -18.56 6.68 -0.74
C LEU A 195 -17.20 6.03 -0.50
N THR A 196 -17.01 5.46 0.68
CA THR A 196 -15.87 4.62 0.99
C THR A 196 -16.32 3.25 1.46
N VAL A 197 -15.40 2.31 1.46
CA VAL A 197 -15.67 0.93 1.87
C VAL A 197 -14.70 0.52 2.96
N HIS A 198 -15.24 -0.07 4.02
CA HIS A 198 -14.42 -0.81 4.98
C HIS A 198 -14.82 -2.27 5.04
N SER A 199 -13.85 -3.07 5.45
CA SER A 199 -13.94 -4.49 5.66
C SER A 199 -14.19 -4.82 7.13
N GLU A 200 -15.12 -5.73 7.43
CA GLU A 200 -15.29 -6.35 8.75
C GLU A 200 -15.15 -7.87 8.69
N ASP A 201 -14.56 -8.45 9.74
CA ASP A 201 -14.47 -9.90 9.89
C ASP A 201 -15.86 -10.45 10.21
N GLU A 202 -16.37 -11.36 9.39
CA GLU A 202 -17.73 -11.91 9.58
C GLU A 202 -17.91 -12.63 10.93
N THR A 203 -16.83 -13.09 11.55
CA THR A 203 -16.89 -13.85 12.80
C THR A 203 -16.89 -12.94 14.01
N THR A 204 -16.09 -11.87 13.98
CA THR A 204 -15.92 -10.97 15.14
C THR A 204 -16.73 -9.68 15.02
N GLY A 205 -17.15 -9.30 13.81
CA GLY A 205 -17.73 -7.98 13.53
C GLY A 205 -16.72 -6.84 13.65
N GLU A 206 -15.44 -7.16 13.88
CA GLU A 206 -14.41 -6.14 14.00
C GLU A 206 -13.96 -5.68 12.62
N ARG A 207 -13.70 -4.37 12.50
CA ARG A 207 -13.10 -3.78 11.32
C ARG A 207 -11.75 -4.46 11.06
N VAL A 208 -11.61 -5.08 9.89
CA VAL A 208 -10.32 -5.61 9.42
C VAL A 208 -9.49 -4.42 8.97
N SER A 209 -8.85 -3.77 9.94
CA SER A 209 -7.91 -2.68 9.72
C SER A 209 -6.48 -3.18 9.50
N ASP A 210 -6.15 -4.39 9.95
CA ASP A 210 -4.82 -4.99 9.78
C ASP A 210 -4.61 -5.46 8.32
N PRO A 211 -3.77 -4.76 7.54
CA PRO A 211 -3.48 -5.15 6.17
C PRO A 211 -2.67 -6.46 6.09
N ASN A 212 -2.02 -6.88 7.17
CA ASN A 212 -1.19 -8.10 7.19
C ASN A 212 -2.00 -9.37 7.52
N LYS A 213 -3.26 -9.23 7.96
CA LYS A 213 -4.12 -10.38 8.23
C LYS A 213 -4.41 -11.10 6.91
N VAL A 214 -3.77 -12.26 6.71
CA VAL A 214 -4.03 -13.13 5.57
C VAL A 214 -5.51 -13.54 5.58
N LEU A 215 -6.26 -13.03 4.62
CA LEU A 215 -7.70 -13.25 4.52
C LEU A 215 -7.99 -14.67 4.04
N LYS A 216 -8.30 -15.57 5.00
CA LYS A 216 -8.70 -16.95 4.74
C LYS A 216 -10.17 -17.09 4.36
N LYS A 217 -11.01 -16.10 4.70
CA LYS A 217 -12.47 -16.10 4.47
C LYS A 217 -12.92 -14.84 3.71
N PRO A 218 -14.11 -14.84 3.08
CA PRO A 218 -14.76 -13.64 2.60
C PRO A 218 -14.93 -12.63 3.74
N ILE A 219 -14.72 -11.35 3.46
CA ILE A 219 -14.98 -10.24 4.38
C ILE A 219 -16.31 -9.62 3.98
N ARG A 220 -17.16 -9.25 4.95
CA ARG A 220 -18.28 -8.33 4.67
C ARG A 220 -17.79 -6.91 4.50
N LEU A 221 -18.30 -6.26 3.47
CA LEU A 221 -17.97 -4.87 3.21
C LEU A 221 -19.16 -3.98 3.53
N PHE A 222 -18.84 -2.83 4.09
CA PHE A 222 -19.79 -1.78 4.38
C PHE A 222 -19.39 -0.55 3.61
N VAL A 223 -20.33 -0.09 2.79
CA VAL A 223 -20.22 1.18 2.11
C VAL A 223 -20.70 2.24 3.08
N HIS A 224 -19.91 3.27 3.34
CA HIS A 224 -20.33 4.38 4.18
C HIS A 224 -19.89 5.71 3.54
N PRO A 225 -20.59 6.80 3.85
CA PRO A 225 -20.04 8.12 3.57
C PRO A 225 -18.75 8.31 4.36
N ALA A 226 -17.77 8.95 3.74
CA ALA A 226 -16.66 9.56 4.44
C ALA A 226 -16.47 10.98 3.95
N LYS A 227 -16.21 11.87 4.89
CA LYS A 227 -15.88 13.26 4.59
C LYS A 227 -14.41 13.34 4.18
N ILE A 228 -14.15 14.05 3.10
CA ILE A 228 -12.80 14.37 2.65
C ILE A 228 -12.19 15.38 3.63
N THR A 229 -11.09 14.99 4.28
CA THR A 229 -10.34 15.84 5.23
C THR A 229 -9.17 16.55 4.57
N GLY A 230 -8.66 16.01 3.47
CA GLY A 230 -7.49 16.51 2.78
C GLY A 230 -7.46 16.02 1.34
N ILE A 231 -6.89 16.85 0.47
CA ILE A 231 -6.54 16.46 -0.89
C ILE A 231 -5.08 16.85 -1.07
N ASN A 232 -4.20 15.88 -1.21
CA ASN A 232 -2.80 16.13 -1.50
C ASN A 232 -2.62 16.17 -3.01
N VAL A 233 -1.86 17.16 -3.48
CA VAL A 233 -1.56 17.33 -4.90
C VAL A 233 -0.06 17.30 -5.04
N HIS A 234 0.43 16.36 -5.84
CA HIS A 234 1.86 16.15 -6.05
C HIS A 234 2.18 16.51 -7.50
N GLU A 235 3.04 17.50 -7.68
CA GLU A 235 3.49 17.93 -9.01
C GLU A 235 4.88 17.35 -9.29
N GLY A 236 5.12 16.92 -10.52
CA GLY A 236 6.44 16.46 -10.94
C GLY A 236 6.38 15.36 -11.97
N ILE A 237 7.45 14.59 -12.03
CA ILE A 237 7.57 13.41 -12.89
C ILE A 237 7.27 12.17 -12.05
N HIS A 238 6.31 11.37 -12.51
CA HIS A 238 5.79 10.20 -11.83
C HIS A 238 5.91 8.98 -12.73
N GLU A 239 6.27 7.82 -12.18
CA GLU A 239 6.08 6.53 -12.86
C GLU A 239 4.65 6.05 -12.55
N LEU A 240 3.78 6.02 -13.56
CA LEU A 240 2.45 5.46 -13.44
C LEU A 240 2.48 3.97 -13.81
N ILE A 241 1.84 3.18 -12.96
CA ILE A 241 1.67 1.74 -13.15
C ILE A 241 0.21 1.49 -13.47
N HIS A 242 -0.03 1.03 -14.69
CA HIS A 242 -1.36 0.69 -15.20
C HIS A 242 -1.53 -0.82 -15.20
N VAL A 243 -2.21 -1.36 -14.21
CA VAL A 243 -2.47 -2.80 -14.08
C VAL A 243 -3.82 -3.16 -14.68
N PHE A 244 -3.90 -4.30 -15.34
CA PHE A 244 -5.14 -4.83 -15.89
C PHE A 244 -5.43 -6.19 -15.27
N PHE A 245 -6.70 -6.45 -14.99
CA PHE A 245 -7.17 -7.67 -14.34
C PHE A 245 -8.48 -8.14 -14.96
N GLU A 246 -8.69 -9.45 -14.98
CA GLU A 246 -9.92 -10.02 -15.51
C GLU A 246 -10.97 -10.18 -14.41
N ILE A 247 -12.10 -9.52 -14.61
CA ILE A 247 -13.27 -9.65 -13.74
C ILE A 247 -14.17 -10.68 -14.34
N HIS A 248 -14.36 -11.77 -13.61
CA HIS A 248 -15.17 -12.88 -14.06
C HIS A 248 -16.62 -12.43 -14.34
N HIS A 249 -17.20 -12.83 -15.47
CA HIS A 249 -18.54 -12.42 -15.90
C HIS A 249 -19.63 -12.68 -14.86
N ASN A 250 -19.50 -13.75 -14.06
CA ASN A 250 -20.42 -14.02 -12.96
C ASN A 250 -20.52 -12.87 -11.95
N TYR A 251 -19.42 -12.16 -11.69
CA TYR A 251 -19.42 -11.00 -10.79
C TYR A 251 -20.19 -9.84 -11.42
N MET A 252 -19.96 -9.57 -12.71
CA MET A 252 -20.70 -8.54 -13.45
C MET A 252 -22.20 -8.86 -13.56
N ASN A 253 -22.54 -10.13 -13.79
CA ASN A 253 -23.92 -10.60 -13.79
C ASN A 253 -24.57 -10.46 -12.41
N ALA A 254 -23.83 -10.65 -11.32
CA ALA A 254 -24.34 -10.43 -9.98
C ALA A 254 -24.69 -8.95 -9.75
N TYR A 255 -23.85 -8.01 -10.20
CA TYR A 255 -24.17 -6.58 -10.19
C TYR A 255 -25.38 -6.23 -11.07
N ALA A 256 -25.42 -6.77 -12.29
CA ALA A 256 -26.46 -6.47 -13.28
C ALA A 256 -27.87 -6.93 -12.86
N LYS A 257 -27.98 -7.91 -11.94
CA LYS A 257 -29.27 -8.33 -11.35
C LYS A 257 -29.97 -7.20 -10.59
N ASN A 258 -29.21 -6.23 -10.08
CA ASN A 258 -29.76 -5.09 -9.37
C ASN A 258 -29.99 -3.92 -10.35
N PRO A 259 -31.26 -3.48 -10.58
CA PRO A 259 -31.55 -2.42 -11.54
C PRO A 259 -30.90 -1.08 -11.21
N GLY A 260 -30.74 -0.77 -9.92
CA GLY A 260 -30.05 0.43 -9.45
C GLY A 260 -28.59 0.42 -9.85
N TRP A 261 -27.86 -0.63 -9.45
CA TRP A 261 -26.44 -0.79 -9.84
C TRP A 261 -26.27 -0.82 -11.35
N ARG A 262 -27.14 -1.54 -12.07
CA ARG A 262 -27.11 -1.57 -13.52
C ARG A 262 -27.23 -0.17 -14.14
N LYS A 263 -28.15 0.66 -13.64
CA LYS A 263 -28.33 2.05 -14.10
C LYS A 263 -27.11 2.92 -13.76
N LEU A 264 -26.68 2.88 -12.51
CA LEU A 264 -25.59 3.72 -12.00
C LEU A 264 -24.26 3.43 -12.69
N LEU A 265 -23.98 2.14 -12.90
CA LEU A 265 -22.71 1.65 -13.42
C LEU A 265 -22.73 1.47 -14.94
N GLY A 266 -23.86 1.74 -15.60
CA GLY A 266 -24.04 1.49 -17.03
C GLY A 266 -23.82 0.02 -17.42
N LEU A 267 -24.22 -0.94 -16.58
CA LEU A 267 -23.96 -2.36 -16.86
C LEU A 267 -24.88 -2.90 -17.95
N LYS A 268 -24.36 -3.86 -18.71
CA LYS A 268 -25.17 -4.71 -19.58
C LYS A 268 -26.10 -5.56 -18.73
N GLU A 269 -27.23 -5.96 -19.29
CA GLU A 269 -28.15 -6.92 -18.64
C GLU A 269 -27.46 -8.26 -18.35
N ARG A 270 -26.50 -8.63 -19.20
CA ARG A 270 -25.74 -9.86 -19.08
C ARG A 270 -24.35 -9.74 -19.71
N TYR A 271 -23.42 -10.48 -19.13
CA TYR A 271 -22.04 -10.66 -19.57
C TYR A 271 -21.80 -12.16 -19.79
N ASP A 272 -21.32 -12.51 -20.98
CA ASP A 272 -21.00 -13.88 -21.36
C ASP A 272 -19.49 -14.18 -21.35
N SER A 273 -18.67 -13.14 -21.13
CA SER A 273 -17.20 -13.24 -21.04
C SER A 273 -16.67 -12.35 -19.93
N PRO A 274 -15.52 -12.70 -19.31
CA PRO A 274 -14.84 -11.80 -18.40
C PRO A 274 -14.65 -10.41 -19.03
N ILE A 275 -14.68 -9.38 -18.18
CA ILE A 275 -14.35 -8.02 -18.60
C ILE A 275 -12.95 -7.68 -18.12
N LEU A 276 -12.24 -6.89 -18.91
CA LEU A 276 -10.96 -6.35 -18.51
C LEU A 276 -11.20 -5.09 -17.67
N GLY A 277 -10.83 -5.15 -16.39
CA GLY A 277 -10.71 -4.00 -15.52
C GLY A 277 -9.28 -3.48 -15.52
N ASP A 278 -9.09 -2.21 -15.18
CA ASP A 278 -7.78 -1.55 -15.23
C ASP A 278 -7.59 -0.51 -14.13
N MET A 279 -6.45 -0.55 -13.43
CA MET A 279 -6.06 0.31 -12.31
C MET A 279 -4.82 1.11 -12.63
N ILE A 280 -4.84 2.43 -12.43
CA ILE A 280 -3.66 3.29 -12.61
C ILE A 280 -3.37 4.10 -11.36
N ALA A 281 -2.12 4.03 -10.90
CA ALA A 281 -1.61 4.81 -9.78
C ALA A 281 -0.10 5.03 -9.92
N THR A 282 0.46 5.93 -9.12
CA THR A 282 1.92 6.08 -9.00
C THR A 282 2.59 4.79 -8.50
N SER A 283 3.83 4.54 -8.88
CA SER A 283 4.53 3.29 -8.56
C SER A 283 4.75 3.05 -7.06
N ASN A 284 4.76 4.10 -6.25
CA ASN A 284 4.81 4.02 -4.80
C ASN A 284 3.43 3.82 -4.13
N HIS A 285 2.32 3.87 -4.88
CA HIS A 285 0.98 3.74 -4.30
C HIS A 285 0.81 2.35 -3.66
N PRO A 286 0.47 2.20 -2.37
CA PRO A 286 0.15 0.92 -1.75
C PRO A 286 -1.16 0.32 -2.26
N VAL A 287 -1.14 -0.98 -2.49
CA VAL A 287 -2.31 -1.80 -2.77
C VAL A 287 -2.26 -3.11 -1.98
N MET A 288 -3.43 -3.62 -1.62
CA MET A 288 -3.56 -4.91 -0.95
C MET A 288 -3.46 -6.06 -1.96
N VAL A 289 -2.39 -6.84 -1.89
CA VAL A 289 -2.20 -8.06 -2.68
C VAL A 289 -2.50 -9.28 -1.82
N ARG A 290 -3.42 -10.12 -2.29
CA ARG A 290 -3.83 -11.32 -1.56
C ARG A 290 -2.66 -12.30 -1.42
N GLY A 291 -2.31 -12.62 -0.18
CA GLY A 291 -1.19 -13.51 0.16
C GLY A 291 0.16 -12.82 0.27
N ARG A 292 0.26 -11.53 -0.10
CA ARG A 292 1.49 -10.73 0.04
C ARG A 292 1.33 -9.52 0.98
N GLY A 293 0.10 -9.16 1.34
CA GLY A 293 -0.17 -8.02 2.22
C GLY A 293 -0.19 -6.70 1.45
N LEU A 294 0.20 -5.61 2.10
CA LEU A 294 0.36 -4.31 1.46
C LEU A 294 1.57 -4.36 0.51
N THR A 295 1.44 -3.85 -0.70
CA THR A 295 2.49 -3.89 -1.73
C THR A 295 2.39 -2.63 -2.58
N SER A 296 3.51 -2.03 -2.96
CA SER A 296 3.49 -0.87 -3.87
C SER A 296 3.11 -1.28 -5.30
N TYR A 297 2.46 -0.39 -6.05
CA TYR A 297 2.08 -0.64 -7.44
C TYR A 297 3.29 -1.03 -8.31
N GLY A 298 4.45 -0.40 -8.09
CA GLY A 298 5.70 -0.69 -8.80
C GLY A 298 6.27 -2.08 -8.52
N ALA A 299 5.86 -2.73 -7.43
CA ALA A 299 6.25 -4.08 -7.03
C ALA A 299 5.22 -5.16 -7.41
N LEU A 300 4.15 -4.78 -8.12
CA LEU A 300 3.16 -5.72 -8.66
C LEU A 300 3.75 -6.57 -9.78
N LYS A 301 3.24 -7.80 -9.86
CA LYS A 301 3.63 -8.81 -10.84
C LYS A 301 2.40 -9.38 -11.52
N ILE A 302 2.52 -9.77 -12.79
CA ILE A 302 1.49 -10.57 -13.46
C ILE A 302 1.24 -11.85 -12.63
N GLY A 303 -0.03 -12.15 -12.38
CA GLY A 303 -0.47 -13.23 -11.51
C GLY A 303 -0.68 -12.86 -10.04
N ASP A 304 -0.20 -11.70 -9.57
CA ASP A 304 -0.63 -11.17 -8.27
C ASP A 304 -2.15 -11.01 -8.26
N ARG A 305 -2.77 -11.20 -7.09
CA ARG A 305 -4.22 -11.15 -6.95
C ARG A 305 -4.65 -9.93 -6.16
N LEU A 306 -5.26 -8.96 -6.83
CA LEU A 306 -5.82 -7.77 -6.21
C LEU A 306 -7.20 -8.07 -5.63
N ASN A 307 -7.59 -7.36 -4.57
CA ASN A 307 -8.92 -7.50 -3.99
C ASN A 307 -9.92 -6.68 -4.79
N GLU A 308 -10.77 -7.36 -5.55
CA GLU A 308 -11.93 -6.75 -6.20
C GLU A 308 -13.16 -6.93 -5.32
N TYR A 309 -13.95 -5.89 -5.22
CA TYR A 309 -15.23 -5.92 -4.54
C TYR A 309 -16.26 -6.62 -5.43
N VAL A 310 -17.11 -7.46 -4.85
CA VAL A 310 -18.19 -8.15 -5.54
C VAL A 310 -19.44 -8.12 -4.66
N CYS A 311 -20.61 -7.93 -5.26
CA CYS A 311 -21.90 -7.97 -4.55
C CYS A 311 -22.71 -9.17 -5.05
N GLU A 312 -23.04 -10.11 -4.17
CA GLU A 312 -23.96 -11.22 -4.45
C GLU A 312 -25.14 -11.12 -3.47
N ASP A 313 -26.36 -11.09 -4.01
CA ASP A 313 -27.61 -11.03 -3.24
C ASP A 313 -27.66 -9.89 -2.20
N GLY A 314 -27.07 -8.73 -2.55
CA GLY A 314 -27.02 -7.55 -1.69
C GLY A 314 -25.94 -7.61 -0.60
N ILE A 315 -25.09 -8.64 -0.59
CA ILE A 315 -23.97 -8.79 0.33
C ILE A 315 -22.67 -8.54 -0.43
N TRP A 316 -21.86 -7.63 0.10
CA TRP A 316 -20.56 -7.26 -0.46
C TRP A 316 -19.44 -8.11 0.13
N PHE A 317 -18.57 -8.63 -0.73
CA PHE A 317 -17.34 -9.35 -0.35
C PHE A 317 -16.17 -9.02 -1.29
N THR A 318 -14.96 -9.44 -0.91
CA THR A 318 -13.78 -9.33 -1.76
C THR A 318 -13.44 -10.65 -2.46
N ARG A 319 -13.00 -10.57 -3.72
CA ARG A 319 -12.43 -11.68 -4.49
C ARG A 319 -11.05 -11.29 -5.01
N GLY A 320 -10.16 -12.29 -5.08
CA GLY A 320 -8.84 -12.08 -5.67
C GLY A 320 -8.91 -12.17 -7.19
N VAL A 321 -8.77 -11.04 -7.88
CA VAL A 321 -8.68 -10.98 -9.36
C VAL A 321 -7.21 -10.97 -9.78
N PRO A 322 -6.78 -11.87 -10.69
CA PRO A 322 -5.39 -11.91 -11.12
C PRO A 322 -5.06 -10.73 -12.03
N ILE A 323 -3.90 -10.13 -11.82
CA ILE A 323 -3.30 -9.18 -12.76
C ILE A 323 -2.88 -9.96 -14.01
N VAL A 324 -3.40 -9.55 -15.17
CA VAL A 324 -3.11 -10.17 -16.47
C VAL A 324 -2.17 -9.33 -17.34
N ARG A 325 -2.06 -8.03 -17.07
CA ARG A 325 -1.13 -7.12 -17.75
C ARG A 325 -0.71 -5.99 -16.83
N ILE A 326 0.51 -5.50 -16.98
CA ILE A 326 1.03 -4.31 -16.31
C ILE A 326 1.72 -3.47 -17.37
N ASP A 327 1.22 -2.27 -17.59
CA ASP A 327 1.85 -1.25 -18.42
C ASP A 327 2.47 -0.18 -17.51
N LYS A 328 3.58 0.41 -17.94
CA LYS A 328 4.30 1.45 -17.21
C LYS A 328 4.49 2.67 -18.09
N GLU A 329 4.24 3.85 -17.55
CA GLU A 329 4.48 5.10 -18.27
C GLU A 329 5.08 6.17 -17.35
N ILE A 330 5.83 7.10 -17.95
CA ILE A 330 6.30 8.29 -17.25
C ILE A 330 5.31 9.41 -17.51
N PHE A 331 4.79 9.99 -16.44
CA PHE A 331 3.82 11.07 -16.45
C PHE A 331 4.41 12.32 -15.79
N GLU A 332 4.49 13.43 -16.54
CA GLU A 332 4.85 14.72 -15.99
C GLU A 332 3.57 15.54 -15.76
N GLY A 333 3.25 15.82 -14.50
CA GLY A 333 2.04 16.55 -14.17
C GLY A 333 1.65 16.48 -12.70
N LYS A 334 0.37 16.78 -12.45
CA LYS A 334 -0.23 16.71 -11.12
C LYS A 334 -0.92 15.38 -10.92
N VAL A 335 -0.72 14.79 -9.76
CA VAL A 335 -1.41 13.59 -9.32
C VAL A 335 -2.00 13.85 -7.93
N TYR A 336 -3.10 13.16 -7.59
CA TYR A 336 -3.98 13.52 -6.49
C TYR A 336 -4.16 12.37 -5.51
N ASP A 337 -4.12 12.68 -4.22
CA ASP A 337 -4.46 11.76 -3.13
C ASP A 337 -5.62 12.32 -2.31
N VAL A 338 -6.52 11.46 -1.84
CA VAL A 338 -7.71 11.85 -1.08
C VAL A 338 -7.65 11.24 0.31
N GLN A 339 -7.66 12.11 1.33
CA GLN A 339 -7.72 11.72 2.73
C GLN A 339 -9.14 11.79 3.26
N THR A 340 -9.53 10.80 4.07
CA THR A 340 -10.86 10.70 4.69
C THR A 340 -10.77 10.59 6.21
N GLU A 341 -11.82 11.04 6.91
CA GLU A 341 -11.86 11.14 8.40
C GLU A 341 -11.52 9.83 9.11
N ASP A 342 -11.91 8.69 8.54
CA ASP A 342 -11.78 7.39 9.16
C ASP A 342 -10.66 6.54 8.56
N ARG A 343 -9.79 7.17 7.74
CA ARG A 343 -8.72 6.50 6.97
C ARG A 343 -9.26 5.30 6.17
N SER A 344 -10.52 5.37 5.76
CA SER A 344 -11.12 4.32 4.93
C SER A 344 -10.41 4.25 3.59
N LYS A 345 -10.34 3.04 3.05
CA LYS A 345 -9.84 2.82 1.70
C LYS A 345 -10.83 3.46 0.73
N PHE A 346 -10.32 4.37 -0.09
CA PHE A 346 -11.12 5.01 -1.11
C PHE A 346 -11.48 3.99 -2.20
N LEU A 347 -12.75 4.00 -2.62
CA LEU A 347 -13.15 3.34 -3.85
C LEU A 347 -12.74 4.21 -5.05
N GLY A 348 -11.44 4.27 -5.36
CA GLY A 348 -11.00 4.83 -6.63
C GLY A 348 -11.57 3.97 -7.75
N ARG A 349 -12.40 4.54 -8.64
CA ARG A 349 -13.06 4.00 -9.86
C ARG A 349 -13.50 2.51 -10.00
N TYR A 350 -13.20 1.56 -9.11
CA TYR A 350 -13.49 0.12 -9.32
C TYR A 350 -14.87 -0.33 -8.92
N LEU A 351 -15.69 0.59 -8.41
CA LEU A 351 -17.08 0.27 -8.19
C LEU A 351 -18.08 1.11 -8.97
N LEU A 352 -17.67 2.19 -9.65
CA LEU A 352 -18.65 3.16 -10.14
C LEU A 352 -18.67 3.49 -11.63
N ALA A 353 -17.64 3.19 -12.42
CA ALA A 353 -17.76 3.27 -13.88
C ALA A 353 -16.64 2.50 -14.56
N TYR A 354 -16.89 1.25 -14.91
CA TYR A 354 -16.16 0.63 -16.01
C TYR A 354 -16.56 1.36 -17.29
N TYR A 355 -15.64 2.11 -17.91
CA TYR A 355 -15.78 2.44 -19.32
C TYR A 355 -15.54 1.16 -20.11
N ILE A 356 -16.62 0.39 -20.32
CA ILE A 356 -16.69 -0.50 -21.46
C ILE A 356 -16.82 0.44 -22.67
N LYS A 357 -15.72 0.67 -23.38
CA LYS A 357 -15.82 1.10 -24.78
C LYS A 357 -16.16 -0.10 -25.64
#